data_AF-A0A8J6QU48-F1
#
_entry.id   AF-A0A8J6QU48-F1
#
_cell.length_a   1.000
_cell.length_b   1.000
_cell.length_c   1.000
_cell.angle_alpha   90.00
_cell.angle_beta   90.00
_cell.angle_gamma   90.00
#
_symmetry.space_group_name_H-M   'P 1'
#
loop_
_entity.id
_entity.type
_entity.pdbx_description
1 polymer ?
#
loop_
_entity_poly.entity_id
_entity_poly.type
_entity_poly.pdbx_seq_one_letter_code
_entity_poly.pdbx_strand_id
1 'polypeptide(L)'
;MEKSVEKVDKWCPGPTKNRILGIFAKQPVPGRVKTRLCPPLTPEQAADLYQVCLQETVTRMQSLVGCELAICYSGDKDWFAATFPGITLVPQRGSDLGARLAQCLSDWLTAGYGAAVLIGSDAPDLPLERIEQAFSALETADLVHGPALDGGYYLVGETTHHAQLFQNISWSTDEVLAQSLAKATQLGLRSVLLEPWDDLDDLPALLRLVTRTPHSSTAIHITRVLNHSPDTVIDSLT
;
A
#
# COMPACT_ATOMS: atom_id res chain seq x y z
N MET A 1 27.06 -29.52 -12.50
CA MET A 1 25.60 -29.55 -12.67
C MET A 1 25.09 -28.16 -12.36
N GLU A 2 24.96 -27.35 -13.41
CA GLU A 2 24.67 -25.92 -13.32
C GLU A 2 23.23 -25.76 -13.82
N LYS A 3 22.31 -25.43 -12.91
CA LYS A 3 20.92 -25.20 -13.28
C LYS A 3 20.78 -23.77 -13.77
N SER A 4 20.57 -23.66 -15.08
CA SER A 4 20.32 -22.41 -15.79
C SER A 4 19.03 -21.74 -15.28
N VAL A 5 19.14 -20.45 -14.99
CA VAL A 5 18.03 -19.54 -14.72
C VAL A 5 17.29 -19.32 -16.04
N GLU A 6 16.05 -19.80 -16.14
CA GLU A 6 15.20 -19.55 -17.30
C GLU A 6 14.80 -18.07 -17.35
N LYS A 7 15.14 -17.42 -18.46
CA LYS A 7 14.71 -16.06 -18.79
C LYS A 7 13.21 -16.08 -19.05
N VAL A 8 12.49 -15.18 -18.40
CA VAL A 8 11.04 -15.02 -18.52
C VAL A 8 10.69 -14.56 -19.93
N ASP A 9 10.04 -15.42 -20.70
CA ASP A 9 9.56 -15.13 -22.05
C ASP A 9 8.40 -14.13 -22.06
N LYS A 10 8.29 -13.38 -23.17
CA LYS A 10 7.33 -12.31 -23.40
C LYS A 10 5.88 -12.72 -23.12
N TRP A 11 5.25 -11.95 -22.24
CA TRP A 11 3.85 -12.01 -21.83
C TRP A 11 2.86 -11.77 -22.99
N CYS A 12 1.87 -12.66 -23.14
CA CYS A 12 0.66 -12.47 -23.94
C CYS A 12 -0.55 -12.62 -23.00
N PRO A 13 -1.44 -11.61 -22.85
CA PRO A 13 -2.55 -11.72 -21.90
C PRO A 13 -3.67 -12.64 -22.46
N GLY A 14 -4.09 -13.62 -21.65
CA GLY A 14 -5.32 -14.37 -21.85
C GLY A 14 -6.59 -13.54 -21.53
N PRO A 15 -7.79 -14.15 -21.54
CA PRO A 15 -9.02 -13.43 -21.21
C PRO A 15 -8.94 -12.86 -19.80
N THR A 16 -8.93 -11.53 -19.69
CA THR A 16 -8.66 -10.81 -18.43
C THR A 16 -9.76 -11.09 -17.42
N LYS A 17 -9.45 -11.84 -16.36
CA LYS A 17 -10.26 -11.86 -15.13
C LYS A 17 -10.45 -10.42 -14.64
N ASN A 18 -11.63 -10.05 -14.16
CA ASN A 18 -11.83 -8.73 -13.52
C ASN A 18 -10.86 -8.57 -12.35
N ARG A 19 -10.07 -7.48 -12.37
CA ARG A 19 -9.06 -7.14 -11.37
C ARG A 19 -9.53 -5.94 -10.56
N ILE A 20 -9.28 -5.94 -9.25
CA ILE A 20 -9.52 -4.79 -8.39
C ILE A 20 -8.31 -4.47 -7.52
N LEU A 21 -8.01 -3.18 -7.42
CA LEU A 21 -7.00 -2.60 -6.54
C LEU A 21 -7.71 -1.74 -5.49
N GLY A 22 -7.45 -2.03 -4.22
CA GLY A 22 -7.85 -1.20 -3.09
C GLY A 22 -6.70 -0.43 -2.49
N ILE A 23 -6.90 0.86 -2.25
CA ILE A 23 -5.99 1.68 -1.44
C ILE A 23 -6.56 1.78 -0.04
N PHE A 24 -5.86 1.22 0.95
CA PHE A 24 -6.20 1.39 2.36
C PHE A 24 -5.78 2.78 2.82
N ALA A 25 -6.76 3.60 3.19
CA ALA A 25 -6.55 4.98 3.58
C ALA A 25 -7.31 5.35 4.85
N LYS A 26 -6.75 6.27 5.62
CA LYS A 26 -7.43 6.93 6.75
C LYS A 26 -7.75 8.37 6.36
N GLN A 27 -8.75 8.97 6.98
CA GLN A 27 -8.95 10.41 6.84
C GLN A 27 -7.72 11.15 7.44
N PRO A 28 -7.10 12.11 6.72
CA PRO A 28 -6.02 12.94 7.24
C PRO A 28 -6.52 13.86 8.35
N VAL A 29 -6.44 13.41 9.59
CA VAL A 29 -6.84 14.18 10.78
C VAL A 29 -5.59 14.44 11.62
N PRO A 30 -5.29 15.71 11.97
CA PRO A 30 -4.16 16.05 12.85
C PRO A 30 -4.11 15.19 14.11
N GLY A 31 -2.93 14.66 14.41
CA GLY A 31 -2.69 13.79 15.57
C GLY A 31 -3.19 12.35 15.42
N ARG A 32 -3.77 11.97 14.28
CA ARG A 32 -4.22 10.58 14.00
C ARG A 32 -3.44 9.87 12.90
N VAL A 33 -2.72 10.62 12.08
CA VAL A 33 -1.90 10.12 10.96
C VAL A 33 -0.48 10.64 11.08
N LYS A 34 0.51 9.84 10.64
CA LYS A 34 1.94 10.19 10.63
C LYS A 34 2.45 10.80 11.94
N THR A 35 1.98 10.29 13.07
CA THR A 35 2.37 10.77 14.40
C THR A 35 3.85 10.55 14.71
N ARG A 36 4.48 9.55 14.07
CA ARG A 36 5.93 9.30 14.15
C ARG A 36 6.79 10.39 13.49
N LEU A 37 6.18 11.25 12.66
CA LEU A 37 6.85 12.43 12.09
C LEU A 37 6.76 13.67 13.01
N CYS A 38 6.10 13.55 14.17
CA CYS A 38 5.92 14.61 15.14
C CYS A 38 6.72 14.31 16.42
N PRO A 39 7.84 15.02 16.72
CA PRO A 39 8.55 16.03 15.92
C PRO A 39 9.37 15.44 14.76
N PRO A 40 9.86 16.26 13.80
CA PRO A 40 9.86 17.73 13.77
C PRO A 40 8.58 18.37 13.26
N LEU A 41 7.66 17.62 12.65
CA LEU A 41 6.42 18.20 12.13
C LEU A 41 5.43 18.48 13.26
N THR A 42 4.59 19.50 13.07
CA THR A 42 3.37 19.64 13.86
C THR A 42 2.33 18.59 13.43
N PRO A 43 1.34 18.26 14.29
CA PRO A 43 0.24 17.37 13.92
C PRO A 43 -0.50 17.80 12.64
N GLU A 44 -0.63 19.10 12.39
CA GLU A 44 -1.23 19.67 11.18
C GLU A 44 -0.34 19.43 9.96
N GLN A 45 0.96 19.72 10.05
CA GLN A 45 1.91 19.47 8.97
C GLN A 45 1.99 17.98 8.61
N ALA A 46 1.93 17.09 9.60
CA ALA A 46 1.93 15.65 9.37
C ALA A 46 0.64 15.16 8.68
N ALA A 47 -0.51 15.73 9.03
CA ALA A 47 -1.78 15.44 8.37
C ALA A 47 -1.81 15.97 6.93
N ASP A 48 -1.32 17.19 6.70
CA ASP A 48 -1.21 17.79 5.37
C ASP A 48 -0.26 16.97 4.47
N LEU A 49 0.90 16.56 4.99
CA LEU A 49 1.81 15.68 4.28
C LEU A 49 1.13 14.36 3.90
N TYR A 50 0.45 13.71 4.84
CA TYR A 50 -0.28 12.48 4.56
C TYR A 50 -1.38 12.67 3.51
N GLN A 51 -2.08 13.80 3.51
CA GLN A 51 -3.07 14.11 2.49
C GLN A 51 -2.43 14.22 1.10
N VAL A 52 -1.27 14.88 0.97
CA VAL A 52 -0.52 14.96 -0.29
C VAL A 52 -0.08 13.57 -0.75
N CYS A 53 0.44 12.74 0.17
CA CYS A 53 0.81 11.34 -0.13
C CYS A 53 -0.38 10.54 -0.66
N LEU A 54 -1.53 10.65 0.00
CA LEU A 54 -2.74 9.95 -0.40
C LEU A 54 -3.22 10.41 -1.78
N GLN A 55 -3.24 11.72 -2.03
CA GLN A 55 -3.61 12.29 -3.33
C GLN A 55 -2.66 11.81 -4.46
N GLU A 56 -1.36 11.80 -4.21
CA GLU A 56 -0.37 11.32 -5.16
C GLU A 56 -0.51 9.82 -5.43
N THR A 57 -0.69 9.01 -4.38
CA THR A 57 -0.96 7.57 -4.49
C THR A 57 -2.18 7.31 -5.35
N VAL A 58 -3.33 7.92 -5.01
CA VAL A 58 -4.59 7.73 -5.72
C VAL A 58 -4.46 8.17 -7.18
N THR A 59 -3.90 9.34 -7.45
CA THR A 59 -3.73 9.86 -8.82
C THR A 59 -2.88 8.92 -9.68
N ARG A 60 -1.80 8.37 -9.11
CA ARG A 60 -0.94 7.43 -9.82
C ARG A 60 -1.69 6.13 -10.10
N MET A 61 -2.37 5.56 -9.11
CA MET A 61 -3.09 4.29 -9.28
C MET A 61 -4.32 4.40 -10.18
N GLN A 62 -4.93 5.57 -10.31
CA GLN A 62 -6.00 5.84 -11.28
C GLN A 62 -5.54 5.71 -12.74
N SER A 63 -4.23 5.81 -13.01
CA SER A 63 -3.69 5.65 -14.36
C SER A 63 -3.54 4.20 -14.81
N LEU A 64 -3.76 3.22 -13.91
CA LEU A 64 -3.74 1.80 -14.25
C LEU A 64 -4.91 1.44 -15.17
N VAL A 65 -4.64 0.59 -16.16
CA VAL A 65 -5.63 0.14 -17.15
C VAL A 65 -5.97 -1.32 -16.89
N GLY A 66 -7.24 -1.70 -17.04
CA GLY A 66 -7.68 -3.08 -16.86
C GLY A 66 -7.80 -3.52 -15.40
N CYS A 67 -7.88 -2.55 -14.48
CA CYS A 67 -8.12 -2.77 -13.06
C CYS A 67 -9.11 -1.72 -12.55
N GLU A 68 -10.10 -2.14 -11.75
CA GLU A 68 -10.96 -1.22 -11.02
C GLU A 68 -10.23 -0.71 -9.78
N LEU A 69 -10.39 0.58 -9.47
CA LEU A 69 -9.80 1.20 -8.29
C LEU A 69 -10.85 1.48 -7.22
N ALA A 70 -10.54 1.11 -5.99
CA ALA A 70 -11.32 1.44 -4.81
C ALA A 70 -10.45 2.08 -3.72
N ILE A 71 -11.05 2.94 -2.90
CA ILE A 71 -10.46 3.41 -1.65
C ILE A 71 -11.17 2.70 -0.50
N CYS A 72 -10.40 1.89 0.23
CA CYS A 72 -10.82 1.26 1.47
C CYS A 72 -10.59 2.24 2.63
N TYR A 73 -11.61 2.97 3.03
CA TYR A 73 -11.47 4.13 3.90
C TYR A 73 -11.79 3.85 5.38
N SER A 74 -11.08 4.55 6.27
CA SER A 74 -11.42 4.68 7.69
C SER A 74 -11.52 6.17 8.05
N GLY A 75 -12.70 6.60 8.49
CA GLY A 75 -13.01 8.00 8.78
C GLY A 75 -14.32 8.43 8.12
N ASP A 76 -14.45 9.73 7.85
CA ASP A 76 -15.64 10.30 7.22
C ASP A 76 -15.72 9.99 5.72
N LYS A 77 -16.81 9.32 5.32
CA LYS A 77 -17.10 8.98 3.91
C LYS A 77 -17.23 10.23 3.03
N ASP A 78 -17.85 11.29 3.54
CA ASP A 78 -18.16 12.48 2.74
C ASP A 78 -16.87 13.26 2.41
N TRP A 79 -15.89 13.23 3.31
CA TRP A 79 -14.55 13.75 3.04
C TRP A 79 -13.89 13.01 1.87
N PHE A 80 -13.94 11.68 1.84
CA PHE A 80 -13.38 10.88 0.74
C PHE A 80 -14.14 11.11 -0.57
N ALA A 81 -15.47 11.21 -0.52
CA ALA A 81 -16.30 11.45 -1.71
C ALA A 81 -16.04 12.83 -2.33
N ALA A 82 -15.82 13.84 -1.49
CA ALA A 82 -15.46 15.18 -1.93
C ALA A 82 -14.01 15.25 -2.47
N THR A 83 -13.08 14.52 -1.85
CA THR A 83 -11.65 14.56 -2.21
C THR A 83 -11.35 13.73 -3.46
N PHE A 84 -12.04 12.60 -3.63
CA PHE A 84 -11.80 11.62 -4.70
C PHE A 84 -13.09 11.30 -5.47
N PRO A 85 -13.66 12.28 -6.20
CA PRO A 85 -14.92 12.09 -6.90
C PRO A 85 -14.79 11.00 -7.96
N GLY A 86 -15.79 10.11 -8.02
CA GLY A 86 -15.87 9.03 -9.02
C GLY A 86 -15.08 7.77 -8.68
N ILE A 87 -14.35 7.72 -7.56
CA ILE A 87 -13.69 6.49 -7.10
C ILE A 87 -14.63 5.71 -6.18
N THR A 88 -14.66 4.38 -6.33
CA THR A 88 -15.43 3.49 -5.46
C THR A 88 -14.91 3.59 -4.02
N LEU A 89 -15.80 3.86 -3.06
CA LEU A 89 -15.46 3.96 -1.65
C LEU A 89 -15.99 2.75 -0.87
N VAL A 90 -15.08 2.02 -0.21
CA VAL A 90 -15.39 0.83 0.60
C VAL A 90 -15.03 1.12 2.06
N PRO A 91 -15.96 1.04 3.02
CA PRO A 91 -15.61 1.24 4.42
C PRO A 91 -14.74 0.09 4.93
N GLN A 92 -13.66 0.39 5.64
CA GLN A 92 -12.90 -0.61 6.39
C GLN A 92 -13.75 -1.16 7.54
N ARG A 93 -13.96 -2.49 7.57
CA ARG A 93 -14.79 -3.16 8.58
C ARG A 93 -14.00 -4.26 9.28
N GLY A 94 -13.89 -4.18 10.60
CA GLY A 94 -13.16 -5.16 11.40
C GLY A 94 -12.54 -4.54 12.66
N SER A 95 -12.31 -5.38 13.67
CA SER A 95 -11.76 -4.99 14.98
C SER A 95 -10.29 -4.56 14.92
N ASP A 96 -9.51 -5.16 14.02
CA ASP A 96 -8.09 -4.87 13.80
C ASP A 96 -7.78 -4.72 12.30
N LEU A 97 -6.51 -4.50 11.96
CA LEU A 97 -6.08 -4.34 10.57
C LEU A 97 -6.33 -5.61 9.75
N GLY A 98 -6.04 -6.79 10.31
CA GLY A 98 -6.24 -8.06 9.63
C GLY A 98 -7.69 -8.32 9.25
N ALA A 99 -8.62 -8.11 10.18
CA ALA A 99 -10.04 -8.24 9.93
C ALA A 99 -10.53 -7.28 8.82
N ARG A 100 -9.98 -6.06 8.77
CA ARG A 100 -10.31 -5.07 7.73
C ARG A 100 -9.79 -5.47 6.36
N LEU A 101 -8.54 -5.93 6.27
CA LEU A 101 -7.93 -6.46 5.04
C LEU A 101 -8.74 -7.67 4.54
N ALA A 102 -8.99 -8.63 5.43
CA ALA A 102 -9.71 -9.86 5.12
C ALA A 102 -11.12 -9.57 4.61
N GLN A 103 -11.86 -8.67 5.24
CA GLN A 103 -13.22 -8.34 4.82
C GLN A 103 -13.23 -7.74 3.40
N CYS A 104 -12.32 -6.82 3.08
CA CYS A 104 -12.26 -6.22 1.75
C CYS A 104 -11.96 -7.26 0.66
N LEU A 105 -10.96 -8.12 0.90
CA LEU A 105 -10.60 -9.20 -0.03
C LEU A 105 -11.75 -10.20 -0.19
N SER A 106 -12.36 -10.62 0.92
CA SER A 106 -13.50 -11.53 0.92
C SER A 106 -14.68 -10.96 0.12
N ASP A 107 -15.01 -9.69 0.31
CA ASP A 107 -16.15 -9.05 -0.36
C ASP A 107 -15.95 -9.04 -1.87
N TRP A 108 -14.76 -8.65 -2.35
CA TRP A 108 -14.48 -8.58 -3.78
C TRP A 108 -14.37 -9.95 -4.44
N LEU A 109 -13.68 -10.89 -3.80
CA LEU A 109 -13.57 -12.24 -4.36
C LEU A 109 -14.93 -12.94 -4.39
N THR A 110 -15.81 -12.67 -3.42
CA THR A 110 -17.21 -13.15 -3.44
C THR A 110 -18.05 -12.44 -4.51
N ALA A 111 -17.78 -11.16 -4.78
CA ALA A 111 -18.43 -10.39 -5.84
C ALA A 111 -18.00 -10.80 -7.26
N GLY A 112 -17.04 -11.73 -7.40
CA GLY A 112 -16.63 -12.30 -8.67
C GLY A 112 -15.39 -11.67 -9.31
N TYR A 113 -14.65 -10.81 -8.60
CA TYR A 113 -13.32 -10.41 -9.05
C TYR A 113 -12.40 -11.64 -9.05
N GLY A 114 -11.63 -11.82 -10.12
CA GLY A 114 -10.73 -12.97 -10.23
C GLY A 114 -9.35 -12.74 -9.62
N ALA A 115 -9.02 -11.50 -9.28
CA ALA A 115 -7.87 -11.12 -8.47
C ALA A 115 -8.17 -9.81 -7.72
N ALA A 116 -7.89 -9.81 -6.43
CA ALA A 116 -8.05 -8.65 -5.56
C ALA A 116 -6.71 -8.30 -4.91
N VAL A 117 -6.30 -7.03 -5.02
CA VAL A 117 -5.04 -6.52 -4.46
C VAL A 117 -5.35 -5.35 -3.56
N LEU A 118 -4.69 -5.28 -2.41
CA LEU A 118 -4.72 -4.19 -1.46
C LEU A 118 -3.33 -3.59 -1.32
N ILE A 119 -3.24 -2.26 -1.30
CA ILE A 119 -2.03 -1.52 -0.95
C ILE A 119 -2.29 -0.51 0.17
N GLY A 120 -1.24 -0.15 0.90
CA GLY A 120 -1.26 1.01 1.79
C GLY A 120 -1.24 2.34 1.03
N SER A 121 -1.59 3.43 1.73
CA SER A 121 -1.52 4.81 1.21
C SER A 121 -0.17 5.51 1.45
N ASP A 122 0.79 4.78 2.03
CA ASP A 122 1.99 5.36 2.64
C ASP A 122 3.22 5.32 1.74
N ALA A 123 3.09 4.77 0.52
CA ALA A 123 4.16 4.72 -0.47
C ALA A 123 3.73 5.49 -1.74
N PRO A 124 3.70 6.84 -1.71
CA PRO A 124 3.18 7.66 -2.81
C PRO A 124 3.99 7.53 -4.09
N ASP A 125 5.19 6.98 -4.03
CA ASP A 125 6.07 6.73 -5.16
C ASP A 125 6.22 5.24 -5.53
N LEU A 126 5.39 4.35 -4.98
CA LEU A 126 5.32 2.93 -5.35
C LEU A 126 5.12 2.75 -6.87
N PRO A 127 5.98 2.04 -7.62
CA PRO A 127 5.89 1.98 -9.08
C PRO A 127 4.62 1.25 -9.54
N LEU A 128 4.02 1.71 -10.63
CA LEU A 128 2.81 1.07 -11.19
C LEU A 128 3.10 -0.36 -11.67
N GLU A 129 4.33 -0.58 -12.14
CA GLU A 129 4.85 -1.88 -12.53
C GLU A 129 4.75 -2.88 -11.39
N ARG A 130 4.80 -2.43 -10.13
CA ARG A 130 4.68 -3.32 -8.96
C ARG A 130 3.26 -3.86 -8.81
N ILE A 131 2.26 -3.06 -9.14
CA ILE A 131 0.86 -3.48 -9.13
C ILE A 131 0.60 -4.45 -10.28
N GLU A 132 1.12 -4.16 -11.48
CA GLU A 132 1.03 -5.07 -12.62
C GLU A 132 1.70 -6.42 -12.33
N GLN A 133 2.88 -6.40 -11.68
CA GLN A 133 3.55 -7.62 -11.22
C GLN A 133 2.72 -8.39 -10.19
N ALA A 134 2.01 -7.72 -9.29
CA ALA A 134 1.12 -8.36 -8.33
C ALA A 134 -0.01 -9.13 -9.05
N PHE A 135 -0.72 -8.46 -9.96
CA PHE A 135 -1.76 -9.10 -10.75
C PHE A 135 -1.22 -10.23 -11.63
N SER A 136 -0.02 -10.02 -12.18
CA SER A 136 0.68 -10.99 -13.01
C SER A 136 1.03 -12.27 -12.22
N ALA A 137 1.55 -12.11 -11.00
CA ALA A 137 1.85 -13.23 -10.11
C ALA A 137 0.57 -14.04 -9.80
N LEU A 138 -0.55 -13.35 -9.56
CA LEU A 138 -1.85 -13.96 -9.24
C LEU A 138 -2.48 -14.75 -10.40
N GLU A 139 -1.92 -14.70 -11.61
CA GLU A 139 -2.37 -15.60 -12.68
C GLU A 139 -1.96 -17.06 -12.42
N THR A 140 -0.88 -17.26 -11.65
CA THR A 140 -0.33 -18.59 -11.35
C THR A 140 -0.16 -18.87 -9.87
N ALA A 141 -0.27 -17.87 -9.00
CA ALA A 141 -0.18 -17.97 -7.55
C ALA A 141 -1.55 -17.75 -6.88
N ASP A 142 -1.66 -18.18 -5.62
CA ASP A 142 -2.87 -18.03 -4.81
C ASP A 142 -2.81 -16.73 -3.99
N LEU A 143 -1.59 -16.32 -3.62
CA LEU A 143 -1.30 -15.19 -2.73
C LEU A 143 -0.04 -14.44 -3.21
N VAL A 144 -0.05 -13.11 -3.13
CA VAL A 144 1.12 -12.26 -3.37
C VAL A 144 1.29 -11.27 -2.23
N HIS A 145 2.53 -11.04 -1.81
CA HIS A 145 2.88 -9.96 -0.89
C HIS A 145 3.97 -9.07 -1.50
N GLY A 146 3.85 -7.76 -1.28
CA GLY A 146 4.92 -6.79 -1.48
C GLY A 146 5.53 -6.42 -0.13
N PRO A 147 6.77 -6.88 0.19
CA PRO A 147 7.39 -6.63 1.49
C PRO A 147 7.62 -5.14 1.75
N ALA A 148 7.29 -4.67 2.95
CA ALA A 148 7.75 -3.37 3.44
C ALA A 148 9.09 -3.55 4.18
N LEU A 149 9.86 -2.47 4.31
CA LEU A 149 11.18 -2.53 4.96
C LEU A 149 11.08 -2.66 6.50
N ASP A 150 9.91 -2.39 7.07
CA ASP A 150 9.62 -2.45 8.50
C ASP A 150 9.23 -3.86 9.01
N GLY A 151 9.18 -4.85 8.12
CA GLY A 151 8.75 -6.23 8.42
C GLY A 151 7.27 -6.51 8.18
N GLY A 152 6.50 -5.49 7.77
CA GLY A 152 5.16 -5.62 7.23
C GLY A 152 5.14 -5.87 5.72
N TYR A 153 4.04 -5.45 5.09
CA TYR A 153 3.90 -5.46 3.64
C TYR A 153 3.10 -4.24 3.17
N TYR A 154 3.55 -3.59 2.10
CA TYR A 154 2.83 -2.50 1.46
C TYR A 154 1.72 -3.02 0.53
N LEU A 155 1.76 -4.30 0.16
CA LEU A 155 0.83 -4.94 -0.76
C LEU A 155 0.48 -6.37 -0.29
N VAL A 156 -0.80 -6.72 -0.37
CA VAL A 156 -1.28 -8.11 -0.30
C VAL A 156 -2.33 -8.34 -1.38
N GLY A 157 -2.32 -9.49 -2.03
CA GLY A 157 -3.34 -9.84 -3.01
C GLY A 157 -3.64 -11.32 -3.09
N GLU A 158 -4.88 -11.65 -3.42
CA GLU A 158 -5.43 -13.01 -3.42
C GLU A 158 -6.27 -13.26 -4.67
N THR A 159 -6.36 -14.53 -5.09
CA THR A 159 -7.36 -15.00 -6.08
C THR A 159 -8.51 -15.78 -5.45
N THR A 160 -8.33 -16.26 -4.21
CA THR A 160 -9.33 -16.92 -3.38
C THR A 160 -9.09 -16.54 -1.93
N HIS A 161 -10.14 -16.14 -1.22
CA HIS A 161 -9.96 -15.61 0.13
C HIS A 161 -9.77 -16.73 1.16
N HIS A 162 -8.71 -16.62 1.96
CA HIS A 162 -8.47 -17.51 3.09
C HIS A 162 -8.38 -16.73 4.40
N ALA A 163 -9.49 -16.65 5.15
CA ALA A 163 -9.57 -15.85 6.38
C ALA A 163 -8.46 -16.16 7.42
N GLN A 164 -7.98 -17.41 7.47
CA GLN A 164 -6.90 -17.83 8.37
C GLN A 164 -5.57 -17.09 8.14
N LEU A 165 -5.36 -16.52 6.94
CA LEU A 165 -4.18 -15.71 6.63
C LEU A 165 -4.10 -14.45 7.48
N PHE A 166 -5.24 -13.91 7.95
CA PHE A 166 -5.29 -12.61 8.64
C PHE A 166 -5.56 -12.72 10.14
N GLN A 167 -5.82 -13.93 10.64
CA GLN A 167 -6.07 -14.19 12.07
C GLN A 167 -4.75 -14.36 12.83
N ASN A 168 -4.70 -14.14 14.15
CA ASN A 168 -3.51 -14.43 14.99
C ASN A 168 -2.18 -13.91 14.41
N ILE A 169 -2.20 -12.70 13.84
CA ILE A 169 -1.02 -11.97 13.42
C ILE A 169 -0.81 -10.83 14.41
N SER A 170 0.44 -10.63 14.81
CA SER A 170 0.89 -9.48 15.59
C SER A 170 0.91 -8.23 14.70
N TRP A 171 -0.27 -7.67 14.39
CA TRP A 171 -0.35 -6.48 13.55
C TRP A 171 0.44 -5.30 14.14
N SER A 172 1.03 -4.48 13.27
CA SER A 172 1.90 -3.35 13.65
C SER A 172 3.22 -3.76 14.33
N THR A 173 3.77 -4.93 13.97
CA THR A 173 5.13 -5.36 14.33
C THR A 173 5.93 -5.75 13.08
N ASP A 174 7.24 -5.91 13.24
CA ASP A 174 8.16 -6.38 12.20
C ASP A 174 8.05 -7.89 11.91
N GLU A 175 7.18 -8.60 12.63
CA GLU A 175 6.92 -10.03 12.44
C GLU A 175 5.78 -10.30 11.45
N VAL A 176 5.03 -9.27 11.02
CA VAL A 176 3.79 -9.42 10.25
C VAL A 176 3.99 -10.25 8.98
N LEU A 177 5.00 -9.93 8.17
CA LEU A 177 5.27 -10.66 6.94
C LEU A 177 5.69 -12.11 7.22
N ALA A 178 6.57 -12.31 8.19
CA ALA A 178 7.05 -13.64 8.56
C ALA A 178 5.91 -14.55 9.04
N GLN A 179 5.03 -14.04 9.89
CA GLN A 179 3.85 -14.75 10.39
C GLN A 179 2.84 -15.05 9.25
N SER A 180 2.64 -14.09 8.34
CA SER A 180 1.75 -14.25 7.17
C SER A 180 2.25 -15.36 6.23
N LEU A 181 3.55 -15.39 5.95
CA LEU A 181 4.18 -16.43 5.12
C LEU A 181 4.13 -17.82 5.77
N ALA A 182 4.32 -17.88 7.09
CA ALA A 182 4.17 -19.13 7.83
C ALA A 182 2.74 -19.68 7.72
N LYS A 183 1.73 -18.82 7.82
CA LYS A 183 0.32 -19.19 7.62
C LYS A 183 0.03 -19.65 6.20
N ALA A 184 0.52 -18.93 5.20
CA ALA A 184 0.36 -19.33 3.81
C ALA A 184 0.96 -20.71 3.53
N THR A 185 2.13 -21.00 4.12
CA THR A 185 2.78 -22.31 4.05
C THR A 185 1.95 -23.40 4.72
N GLN A 186 1.39 -23.14 5.92
CA GLN A 186 0.51 -24.08 6.62
C GLN A 186 -0.77 -24.40 5.85
N LEU A 187 -1.29 -23.43 5.09
CA LEU A 187 -2.47 -23.58 4.24
C LEU A 187 -2.15 -24.21 2.88
N GLY A 188 -0.86 -24.44 2.56
CA GLY A 188 -0.43 -25.01 1.28
C GLY A 188 -0.61 -24.06 0.09
N LEU A 189 -0.62 -22.75 0.32
CA LEU A 189 -0.84 -21.74 -0.72
C LEU A 189 0.44 -21.45 -1.49
N ARG A 190 0.33 -21.33 -2.82
CA ARG A 190 1.42 -20.85 -3.67
C ARG A 190 1.53 -19.34 -3.49
N SER A 191 2.59 -18.93 -2.81
CA SER A 191 2.84 -17.53 -2.46
C SER A 191 3.98 -16.96 -3.29
N VAL A 192 3.82 -15.71 -3.75
CA VAL A 192 4.87 -14.94 -4.42
C VAL A 192 5.23 -13.72 -3.57
N LEU A 193 6.52 -13.41 -3.49
CA LEU A 193 7.02 -12.16 -2.92
C LEU A 193 7.52 -11.25 -4.04
N LEU A 194 7.01 -10.03 -4.06
CA LEU A 194 7.53 -8.98 -4.93
C LEU A 194 8.79 -8.35 -4.32
N GLU A 195 9.43 -7.44 -5.05
CA GLU A 195 10.55 -6.69 -4.46
C GLU A 195 10.06 -5.80 -3.31
N PRO A 196 10.88 -5.64 -2.26
CA PRO A 196 10.56 -4.75 -1.16
C PRO A 196 10.40 -3.30 -1.61
N TRP A 197 9.57 -2.55 -0.90
CA TRP A 197 9.42 -1.10 -1.08
C TRP A 197 9.37 -0.40 0.27
N ASP A 198 9.79 0.86 0.28
CA ASP A 198 9.86 1.70 1.46
C ASP A 198 8.57 2.51 1.61
N ASP A 199 7.96 2.45 2.79
CA ASP A 199 6.79 3.23 3.16
C ASP A 199 7.17 4.43 4.02
N LEU A 200 6.41 5.51 3.87
CA LEU A 200 6.71 6.80 4.50
C LEU A 200 6.25 6.82 5.97
N ASP A 201 6.89 6.10 6.87
CA ASP A 201 6.39 5.98 8.25
C ASP A 201 7.15 6.79 9.30
N ASP A 202 8.40 7.15 9.00
CA ASP A 202 9.24 7.93 9.88
C ASP A 202 10.13 8.94 9.12
N LEU A 203 10.87 9.75 9.88
CA LEU A 203 11.74 10.78 9.30
C LEU A 203 12.84 10.18 8.41
N PRO A 204 13.54 9.09 8.79
CA PRO A 204 14.44 8.40 7.87
C PRO A 204 13.80 8.00 6.53
N ALA A 205 12.59 7.42 6.54
CA ALA A 205 11.86 7.07 5.33
C ALA A 205 11.50 8.30 4.49
N LEU A 206 11.10 9.40 5.14
CA LEU A 206 10.84 10.67 4.48
C LEU A 206 12.06 11.21 3.72
N LEU A 207 13.24 11.16 4.33
CA LEU A 207 14.49 11.59 3.69
C LEU A 207 14.85 10.69 2.51
N ARG A 208 14.67 9.37 2.64
CA ARG A 208 14.87 8.42 1.54
C ARG A 208 13.91 8.69 0.39
N LEU A 209 12.64 8.98 0.66
CA LEU A 209 11.65 9.36 -0.35
C LEU A 209 12.04 10.64 -1.08
N VAL A 210 12.39 11.71 -0.35
CA VAL A 210 12.82 12.99 -0.96
C VAL A 210 14.04 12.79 -1.87
N THR A 211 14.98 11.94 -1.46
CA THR A 211 16.17 11.62 -2.26
C THR A 211 15.82 10.79 -3.49
N ARG A 212 14.93 9.80 -3.34
CA ARG A 212 14.57 8.85 -4.39
C ARG A 212 13.64 9.45 -5.44
N THR A 213 12.74 10.33 -5.05
CA THR A 213 11.76 10.98 -5.93
C THR A 213 11.65 12.49 -5.66
N PRO A 214 12.71 13.29 -5.90
CA PRO A 214 12.75 14.71 -5.53
C PRO A 214 11.71 15.58 -6.26
N HIS A 215 11.14 15.06 -7.35
CA HIS A 215 10.11 15.73 -8.15
C HIS A 215 8.68 15.26 -7.83
N SER A 216 8.50 14.33 -6.88
CA SER A 216 7.18 13.91 -6.43
C SER A 216 6.46 15.05 -5.71
N SER A 217 5.12 15.03 -5.76
CA SER A 217 4.31 16.05 -5.07
C SER A 217 4.59 16.04 -3.57
N THR A 218 4.75 14.85 -3.01
CA THR A 218 5.12 14.62 -1.61
C THR A 218 6.48 15.22 -1.28
N ALA A 219 7.52 14.94 -2.06
CA ALA A 219 8.87 15.48 -1.82
C ALA A 219 8.92 17.00 -1.96
N ILE A 220 8.24 17.56 -2.95
CA ILE A 220 8.15 19.01 -3.16
C ILE A 220 7.43 19.67 -1.98
N HIS A 221 6.32 19.08 -1.51
CA HIS A 221 5.55 19.61 -0.39
C HIS A 221 6.39 19.65 0.89
N ILE A 222 6.99 18.53 1.29
CA ILE A 222 7.73 18.46 2.55
C ILE A 222 8.98 19.33 2.55
N THR A 223 9.69 19.43 1.41
CA THR A 223 10.86 20.31 1.28
C THR A 223 10.47 21.76 1.54
N ARG A 224 9.29 22.20 1.07
CA ARG A 224 8.78 23.55 1.36
C ARG A 224 8.45 23.73 2.83
N VAL A 225 7.76 22.76 3.45
CA VAL A 225 7.37 22.81 4.88
C VAL A 225 8.61 22.91 5.78
N LEU A 226 9.63 22.09 5.51
CA LEU A 226 10.87 22.09 6.30
C LEU A 226 11.67 23.40 6.11
N ASN A 227 11.73 23.93 4.88
CA ASN A 227 12.44 25.20 4.59
C ASN A 227 11.80 26.46 5.18
N HIS A 228 10.52 26.42 5.55
CA HIS A 228 9.78 27.57 6.11
C HIS A 228 9.48 27.44 7.61
N SER A 229 9.99 26.40 8.26
CA SER A 229 9.80 26.20 9.69
C SER A 229 10.94 26.91 10.46
N PRO A 230 10.66 27.98 11.23
CA PRO A 230 11.69 28.81 11.86
C PRO A 230 12.56 28.08 12.90
N ASP A 231 12.15 26.89 13.34
CA ASP A 231 12.84 26.05 14.34
C ASP A 231 13.50 24.78 13.76
N THR A 232 13.47 24.57 12.44
CA THR A 232 14.06 23.36 11.85
C THR A 232 15.51 23.59 11.47
N VAL A 233 16.41 22.93 12.20
CA VAL A 233 17.84 22.81 11.91
C VAL A 233 18.02 22.17 10.53
N ILE A 234 18.14 23.00 9.48
CA ILE A 234 18.58 22.59 8.13
C ILE A 234 20.12 22.63 8.09
N ASP A 235 20.79 22.00 9.06
CA ASP A 235 22.25 21.88 9.05
C ASP A 235 22.72 20.43 8.82
N SER A 236 21.82 19.53 8.39
CA SER A 236 22.17 18.13 8.10
C SER A 236 21.48 17.53 6.87
N LEU A 237 20.99 18.37 5.95
CA LEU A 237 20.37 17.93 4.68
C LEU A 237 21.32 17.99 3.45
N THR A 238 22.63 17.96 3.67
CA THR A 238 23.66 17.72 2.64
C THR A 238 24.57 16.57 3.02
#